data_AF-A0A7W4EGA0-F1
#
_entry.id   AF-A0A7W4EGA0-F1
#
_cell.length_a   1.000
_cell.length_b   1.000
_cell.length_c   1.000
_cell.angle_alpha   90.00
_cell.angle_beta   90.00
_cell.angle_gamma   90.00
#
_symmetry.space_group_name_H-M   'P 1'
#
loop_
_entity.id
_entity.type
_entity.pdbx_description
1 polymer ?
#
loop_
_entity_poly.entity_id
_entity_poly.type
_entity_poly.pdbx_seq_one_letter_code
_entity_poly.pdbx_strand_id
1 'polypeptide(L)'
;MKRYKLLKDLPTFKAGDLFYISEYGALVYDGGDGGVMAYARQTLDMFPNILTEWFEEIQEESTDSIHWKPKIGQKYFYTDDGYVFSGVWIDSRVDNRRYMAGAIYYAETDAERALERQIAITTLMRDSNFEPDWSNNDQNKWTVYYNHNDKELLIEATAFLQYPSAIYFDTYDSIKKSIKNHKKEWLVYLNVEDC
;
A
#
# COMPACT_ATOMS: atom_id res chain seq x y z
N MET A 1 15.52 1.06 2.23
CA MET A 1 16.97 1.40 2.22
C MET A 1 17.69 0.28 1.46
N LYS A 2 18.60 0.57 0.53
CA LYS A 2 19.26 -0.53 -0.22
C LYS A 2 20.07 -1.40 0.74
N ARG A 3 19.85 -2.72 0.70
CA ARG A 3 20.55 -3.72 1.52
C ARG A 3 21.37 -4.65 0.63
N TYR A 4 22.44 -5.21 1.18
CA TYR A 4 23.40 -6.03 0.45
C TYR A 4 23.82 -7.21 1.31
N LYS A 5 24.01 -8.37 0.70
CA LYS A 5 24.58 -9.56 1.31
C LYS A 5 25.97 -9.81 0.77
N LEU A 6 26.96 -10.00 1.63
CA LEU A 6 28.33 -10.29 1.20
C LEU A 6 28.44 -11.72 0.64
N LEU A 7 29.02 -11.87 -0.55
CA LEU A 7 29.10 -13.16 -1.27
C LEU A 7 30.30 -14.03 -0.87
N LYS A 8 31.33 -13.43 -0.27
CA LYS A 8 32.60 -14.09 0.07
C LYS A 8 33.20 -13.54 1.35
N ASP A 9 34.05 -14.32 2.01
CA ASP A 9 34.79 -13.85 3.18
C ASP A 9 35.72 -12.67 2.81
N LEU A 10 35.70 -11.65 3.67
CA LEU A 10 36.65 -10.54 3.71
C LEU A 10 37.46 -10.62 5.02
N PRO A 11 38.58 -9.88 5.15
CA PRO A 11 39.37 -9.90 6.38
C PRO A 11 38.57 -9.57 7.65
N THR A 12 37.54 -8.74 7.54
CA THR A 12 36.73 -8.23 8.67
C THR A 12 35.30 -8.78 8.69
N PHE A 13 34.81 -9.34 7.58
CA PHE A 13 33.41 -9.73 7.40
C PHE A 13 33.31 -11.12 6.79
N LYS A 14 32.24 -11.85 7.09
CA LYS A 14 32.01 -13.22 6.63
C LYS A 14 30.98 -13.26 5.51
N ALA A 15 31.13 -14.25 4.62
CA ALA A 15 30.12 -14.51 3.60
C ALA A 15 28.75 -14.70 4.27
N GLY A 16 27.75 -13.95 3.79
CA GLY A 16 26.42 -13.90 4.38
C GLY A 16 26.14 -12.70 5.28
N ASP A 17 27.17 -11.96 5.69
CA ASP A 17 27.01 -10.72 6.45
C ASP A 17 26.16 -9.70 5.68
N LEU A 18 25.34 -8.95 6.41
CA LEU A 18 24.38 -7.99 5.88
C LEU A 18 24.93 -6.56 5.97
N PHE A 19 24.63 -5.78 4.95
CA PHE A 19 25.06 -4.39 4.82
C PHE A 19 23.91 -3.53 4.30
N TYR A 20 23.97 -2.24 4.53
CA TYR A 20 23.06 -1.26 3.94
C TYR A 20 23.79 0.01 3.51
N ILE A 21 23.18 0.78 2.61
CA ILE A 21 23.67 2.10 2.22
C ILE A 21 23.04 3.15 3.14
N SER A 22 23.86 3.86 3.91
CA SER A 22 23.41 4.93 4.78
C SER A 22 22.91 6.14 4.00
N GLU A 23 22.24 7.08 4.68
CA GLU A 23 21.79 8.35 4.08
C GLU A 23 22.93 9.16 3.43
N TYR A 24 24.17 8.99 3.90
CA TYR A 24 25.36 9.65 3.35
C TYR A 24 26.03 8.87 2.21
N GLY A 25 25.47 7.72 1.81
CA GLY A 25 25.97 6.89 0.71
C GLY A 25 27.13 5.97 1.07
N ALA A 26 27.40 5.74 2.36
CA ALA A 26 28.41 4.79 2.81
C ALA A 26 27.81 3.37 2.95
N LEU A 27 28.60 2.33 2.67
CA LEU A 27 28.22 0.96 2.95
C LEU A 27 28.51 0.63 4.42
N VAL A 28 27.49 0.24 5.16
CA VAL A 28 27.54 -0.01 6.60
C VAL A 28 27.16 -1.46 6.87
N TYR A 29 27.96 -2.15 7.68
CA TYR A 29 27.68 -3.48 8.19
C TYR A 29 26.55 -3.43 9.22
N ASP A 30 25.54 -4.29 9.05
CA ASP A 30 24.34 -4.38 9.89
C ASP A 30 24.52 -5.46 10.98
N GLY A 31 25.27 -5.10 12.02
CA GLY A 31 25.65 -6.01 13.12
C GLY A 31 24.82 -5.88 14.40
N GLY A 32 23.65 -5.24 14.36
CA GLY A 32 22.74 -5.09 15.52
C GLY A 32 23.05 -3.93 16.47
N ASP A 33 24.32 -3.59 16.73
CA ASP A 33 24.72 -2.49 17.63
C ASP A 33 25.45 -1.36 16.88
N GLY A 34 24.67 -0.42 16.32
CA GLY A 34 25.18 0.89 15.86
C GLY A 34 25.81 0.93 14.46
N GLY A 35 25.99 -0.20 13.80
CA GLY A 35 26.47 -0.30 12.42
C GLY A 35 27.93 0.14 12.25
N VAL A 36 28.75 -0.68 11.57
CA VAL A 36 30.16 -0.35 11.33
C VAL A 36 30.34 0.04 9.87
N MET A 37 30.88 1.23 9.60
CA MET A 37 31.17 1.64 8.23
C MET A 37 32.21 0.68 7.61
N ALA A 38 31.81 -0.02 6.55
CA ALA A 38 32.66 -0.93 5.81
C ALA A 38 33.40 -0.19 4.69
N TYR A 39 32.67 0.63 3.92
CA TYR A 39 33.23 1.47 2.86
C TYR A 39 32.60 2.87 2.88
N ALA A 40 33.46 3.89 2.82
CA ALA A 40 33.01 5.25 2.63
C ALA A 40 32.47 5.43 1.20
N ARG A 41 31.57 6.40 1.01
CA ARG A 41 31.01 6.75 -0.30
C ARG A 41 32.09 6.98 -1.36
N GLN A 42 33.14 7.73 -1.01
CA GLN A 42 34.27 8.02 -1.89
C GLN A 42 34.97 6.74 -2.40
N THR A 43 35.05 5.71 -1.56
CA THR A 43 35.62 4.42 -1.95
C THR A 43 34.72 3.69 -2.96
N LEU A 44 33.40 3.75 -2.77
CA LEU A 44 32.45 3.17 -3.72
C LEU A 44 32.47 3.92 -5.06
N ASP A 45 32.62 5.24 -5.05
CA ASP A 45 32.74 6.05 -6.27
C ASP A 45 34.01 5.71 -7.07
N MET A 46 35.13 5.46 -6.37
CA MET A 46 36.39 5.03 -6.99
C MET A 46 36.35 3.59 -7.52
N PHE A 47 35.56 2.73 -6.88
CA PHE A 47 35.46 1.31 -7.19
C PHE A 47 33.99 0.88 -7.34
N PRO A 48 33.31 1.31 -8.42
CA PRO A 48 31.86 1.18 -8.56
C PRO A 48 31.38 -0.28 -8.64
N ASN A 49 32.27 -1.21 -9.02
CA ASN A 49 31.93 -2.63 -9.16
C ASN A 49 31.97 -3.41 -7.84
N ILE A 50 32.41 -2.82 -6.72
CA ILE A 50 32.46 -3.55 -5.43
C ILE A 50 31.08 -4.13 -5.07
N LEU A 51 30.02 -3.32 -5.22
CA LEU A 51 28.65 -3.72 -4.84
C LEU A 51 28.06 -4.81 -5.74
N THR A 52 28.56 -4.98 -6.96
CA THR A 52 28.05 -5.98 -7.91
C THR A 52 28.92 -7.24 -7.97
N GLU A 53 30.22 -7.12 -7.72
CA GLU A 53 31.14 -8.25 -7.75
C GLU A 53 31.23 -8.97 -6.40
N TRP A 54 31.12 -8.25 -5.29
CA TRP A 54 31.39 -8.80 -3.96
C TRP A 54 30.11 -8.96 -3.13
N PHE A 55 29.03 -8.29 -3.53
CA PHE A 55 27.76 -8.32 -2.84
C PHE A 55 26.62 -8.69 -3.78
N GLU A 56 25.55 -9.23 -3.19
CA GLU A 56 24.25 -9.37 -3.82
C GLU A 56 23.33 -8.29 -3.23
N GLU A 57 22.75 -7.44 -4.07
CA GLU A 57 21.72 -6.47 -3.63
C GLU A 57 20.50 -7.27 -3.17
N ILE A 58 20.18 -7.15 -1.88
CA ILE A 58 18.95 -7.69 -1.32
C ILE A 58 17.87 -6.71 -1.76
N GLN A 59 17.03 -7.14 -2.71
CA GLN A 59 15.77 -6.46 -2.93
C GLN A 59 15.00 -6.54 -1.61
N GLU A 60 14.79 -5.38 -0.99
CA GLU A 60 13.89 -5.25 0.14
C GLU A 60 12.52 -5.67 -0.42
N GLU A 61 12.10 -6.90 -0.12
CA GLU A 61 10.77 -7.37 -0.47
C GLU A 61 9.82 -6.38 0.17
N SER A 62 9.16 -5.60 -0.67
CA SER A 62 8.12 -4.70 -0.24
C SER A 62 7.19 -5.48 0.68
N THR A 63 7.07 -5.04 1.93
CA THR A 63 6.02 -5.51 2.83
C THR A 63 4.69 -4.83 2.51
N ASP A 64 4.70 -3.80 1.65
CA ASP A 64 3.47 -3.29 1.06
C ASP A 64 2.89 -4.35 0.13
N SER A 65 1.72 -4.84 0.52
CA SER A 65 0.97 -5.91 -0.15
C SER A 65 0.74 -5.64 -1.64
N ILE A 66 0.70 -4.37 -2.08
CA ILE A 66 0.51 -4.01 -3.50
C ILE A 66 1.70 -4.44 -4.37
N HIS A 67 2.91 -4.37 -3.84
CA HIS A 67 4.15 -4.71 -4.56
C HIS A 67 4.75 -6.05 -4.13
N TRP A 68 4.19 -6.66 -3.10
CA TRP A 68 4.61 -7.94 -2.57
C TRP A 68 4.08 -9.12 -3.40
N LYS A 69 4.93 -10.11 -3.68
CA LYS A 69 4.52 -11.40 -4.23
C LYS A 69 5.05 -12.52 -3.33
N PRO A 70 4.21 -13.47 -2.88
CA PRO A 70 4.66 -14.57 -2.05
C PRO A 70 5.59 -15.52 -2.80
N LYS A 71 6.54 -16.12 -2.07
CA LYS A 71 7.36 -17.24 -2.52
C LYS A 71 6.63 -18.56 -2.39
N ILE A 72 7.04 -19.59 -3.14
CA ILE A 72 6.53 -20.96 -2.96
C ILE A 72 6.74 -21.40 -1.50
N GLY A 73 5.67 -21.88 -0.87
CA GLY A 73 5.65 -22.27 0.55
C GLY A 73 5.35 -21.12 1.52
N GLN A 74 5.24 -19.87 1.05
CA GLN A 74 4.95 -18.73 1.91
C GLN A 74 3.45 -18.59 2.18
N LYS A 75 3.09 -18.36 3.45
CA LYS A 75 1.72 -18.04 3.84
C LYS A 75 1.35 -16.66 3.31
N TYR A 76 0.13 -16.53 2.79
CA TYR A 76 -0.48 -15.26 2.40
C TYR A 76 -1.93 -15.21 2.90
N PHE A 77 -2.49 -14.00 2.97
CA PHE A 77 -3.89 -13.76 3.30
C PHE A 77 -4.63 -13.25 2.06
N TYR A 78 -5.93 -13.50 1.98
CA TYR A 78 -6.75 -13.04 0.87
C TYR A 78 -8.19 -12.82 1.31
N THR A 79 -8.91 -11.99 0.55
CA THR A 79 -10.33 -11.75 0.77
C THR A 79 -11.15 -12.54 -0.27
N ASP A 80 -12.21 -13.20 0.19
CA ASP A 80 -13.14 -13.94 -0.67
C ASP A 80 -14.50 -14.03 0.02
N ASP A 81 -15.61 -13.95 -0.73
CA ASP A 81 -16.99 -14.04 -0.21
C ASP A 81 -17.30 -13.21 1.06
N GLY A 82 -16.63 -12.07 1.25
CA GLY A 82 -16.81 -11.22 2.43
C GLY A 82 -16.07 -11.68 3.69
N TYR A 83 -15.10 -12.58 3.56
CA TYR A 83 -14.26 -13.09 4.66
C TYR A 83 -12.77 -12.99 4.32
N VAL A 84 -11.95 -13.01 5.38
CA VAL A 84 -10.49 -13.14 5.26
C VAL A 84 -10.12 -14.61 5.41
N PHE A 85 -9.27 -15.08 4.50
CA PHE A 85 -8.72 -16.42 4.51
C PHE A 85 -7.20 -16.36 4.46
N SER A 86 -6.57 -17.51 4.73
CA SER A 86 -5.15 -17.69 4.47
C SER A 86 -4.89 -18.89 3.59
N GLY A 87 -3.78 -18.84 2.87
CA GLY A 87 -3.30 -19.90 1.99
C GLY A 87 -1.78 -19.98 2.03
N VAL A 88 -1.25 -21.01 1.38
CA VAL A 88 0.19 -21.14 1.14
C VAL A 88 0.38 -21.03 -0.37
N TRP A 89 1.28 -20.14 -0.78
CA TRP A 89 1.55 -19.94 -2.20
C TRP A 89 2.22 -21.19 -2.77
N ILE A 90 1.60 -21.79 -3.77
CA ILE A 90 2.15 -22.95 -4.49
C ILE A 90 2.27 -22.66 -5.99
N ASP A 91 2.20 -21.38 -6.36
CA ASP A 91 2.17 -20.91 -7.75
C ASP A 91 1.05 -21.56 -8.58
N SER A 92 -0.07 -21.87 -7.93
CA SER A 92 -1.21 -22.47 -8.62
C SER A 92 -1.93 -21.46 -9.50
N ARG A 93 -2.80 -21.95 -10.39
CA ARG A 93 -3.72 -21.10 -11.16
C ARG A 93 -4.59 -20.21 -10.25
N VAL A 94 -4.99 -20.71 -9.08
CA VAL A 94 -5.82 -19.95 -8.13
C VAL A 94 -5.00 -18.85 -7.46
N ASP A 95 -3.79 -19.17 -7.01
CA ASP A 95 -2.86 -18.21 -6.42
C ASP A 95 -2.58 -17.05 -7.39
N ASN A 96 -2.25 -17.39 -8.65
CA ASN A 96 -1.96 -16.40 -9.68
C ASN A 96 -3.18 -15.52 -10.02
N ARG A 97 -4.41 -16.06 -9.99
CA ARG A 97 -5.63 -15.27 -10.18
C ARG A 97 -5.86 -14.29 -9.04
N ARG A 98 -5.67 -14.73 -7.79
CA ARG A 98 -5.79 -13.86 -6.61
C ARG A 98 -4.76 -12.74 -6.64
N TYR A 99 -3.52 -13.07 -7.01
CA TYR A 99 -2.46 -12.07 -7.18
C TYR A 99 -2.82 -11.03 -8.24
N MET A 100 -3.25 -11.46 -9.44
CA MET A 100 -3.66 -10.56 -10.51
C MET A 100 -4.86 -9.68 -10.14
N ALA A 101 -5.75 -10.18 -9.28
CA ALA A 101 -6.89 -9.42 -8.77
C ALA A 101 -6.51 -8.40 -7.67
N GLY A 102 -5.25 -8.39 -7.21
CA GLY A 102 -4.83 -7.57 -6.08
C GLY A 102 -5.49 -7.99 -4.75
N ALA A 103 -5.89 -9.25 -4.64
CA ALA A 103 -6.61 -9.79 -3.49
C ALA A 103 -5.71 -10.58 -2.52
N ILE A 104 -4.39 -10.40 -2.60
CA ILE A 104 -3.44 -11.05 -1.70
C ILE A 104 -2.76 -10.03 -0.79
N TYR A 105 -2.50 -10.45 0.44
CA TYR A 105 -1.94 -9.60 1.49
C TYR A 105 -0.88 -10.36 2.27
N TYR A 106 0.17 -9.65 2.68
CA TYR A 106 1.23 -10.20 3.52
C TYR A 106 0.72 -10.49 4.94
N ALA A 107 -0.04 -9.57 5.52
CA ALA A 107 -0.60 -9.66 6.86
C ALA A 107 -2.13 -9.82 6.84
N GLU A 108 -2.66 -10.52 7.85
CA GLU A 108 -4.10 -10.72 8.05
C GLU A 108 -4.82 -9.38 8.21
N THR A 109 -4.23 -8.48 9.01
CA THR A 109 -4.77 -7.13 9.28
C THR A 109 -4.92 -6.29 8.01
N ASP A 110 -4.05 -6.48 7.02
CA ASP A 110 -4.16 -5.77 5.74
C ASP A 110 -5.33 -6.32 4.91
N ALA A 111 -5.55 -7.63 4.93
CA ALA A 111 -6.70 -8.27 4.31
C ALA A 111 -8.01 -7.84 4.99
N GLU A 112 -8.03 -7.76 6.33
CA GLU A 112 -9.16 -7.27 7.12
C GLU A 112 -9.49 -5.81 6.77
N ARG A 113 -8.49 -4.93 6.70
CA ARG A 113 -8.67 -3.53 6.31
C ARG A 113 -9.21 -3.41 4.89
N ALA A 114 -8.69 -4.20 3.95
CA ALA A 114 -9.16 -4.20 2.58
C ALA A 114 -10.62 -4.68 2.47
N LEU A 115 -10.99 -5.71 3.23
CA LEU A 115 -12.36 -6.20 3.33
C LEU A 115 -13.29 -5.13 3.94
N GLU A 116 -12.89 -4.50 5.05
CA GLU A 116 -13.66 -3.42 5.68
C GLU A 116 -13.91 -2.28 4.68
N ARG A 117 -12.91 -1.94 3.86
CA ARG A 117 -13.05 -0.95 2.79
C ARG A 117 -14.01 -1.36 1.68
N GLN A 118 -13.98 -2.63 1.25
CA GLN A 118 -14.95 -3.15 0.27
C GLN A 118 -16.39 -3.08 0.81
N ILE A 119 -16.59 -3.40 2.09
CA ILE A 119 -17.87 -3.30 2.77
C ILE A 119 -18.31 -1.84 2.85
N ALA A 120 -17.41 -0.92 3.22
CA ALA A 120 -17.70 0.51 3.28
C ALA A 120 -18.15 1.06 1.91
N ILE A 121 -17.42 0.75 0.83
CA ILE A 121 -17.82 1.13 -0.54
C ILE A 121 -19.22 0.63 -0.86
N THR A 122 -19.50 -0.65 -0.60
CA THR A 122 -20.80 -1.27 -0.89
C THR A 122 -21.92 -0.60 -0.09
N THR A 123 -21.68 -0.29 1.18
CA THR A 123 -22.65 0.42 2.05
C THR A 123 -22.93 1.83 1.51
N LEU A 124 -21.90 2.61 1.20
CA LEU A 124 -22.06 3.97 0.70
C LEU A 124 -22.70 4.03 -0.69
N MET A 125 -22.39 3.08 -1.57
CA MET A 125 -23.06 2.98 -2.87
C MET A 125 -24.55 2.65 -2.73
N ARG A 126 -24.99 1.95 -1.67
CA ARG A 126 -26.42 1.69 -1.43
C ARG A 126 -27.19 2.94 -0.99
N ASP A 127 -26.51 3.97 -0.49
CA ASP A 127 -27.13 5.26 -0.16
C ASP A 127 -27.41 6.10 -1.41
N SER A 128 -26.78 5.79 -2.55
CA SER A 128 -26.91 6.57 -3.78
C SER A 128 -27.20 5.70 -5.00
N ASN A 129 -28.38 5.90 -5.60
CA ASN A 129 -28.70 5.41 -6.93
C ASN A 129 -28.49 6.49 -8.00
N PHE A 130 -27.71 7.53 -7.69
CA PHE A 130 -27.53 8.66 -8.59
C PHE A 130 -26.56 8.31 -9.71
N GLU A 131 -27.02 8.50 -10.94
CA GLU A 131 -26.21 8.38 -12.16
C GLU A 131 -25.95 9.80 -12.69
N PRO A 132 -24.73 10.35 -12.51
CA PRO A 132 -24.43 11.70 -12.96
C PRO A 132 -24.54 11.85 -14.48
N ASP A 133 -25.23 12.89 -14.93
CA ASP A 133 -25.22 13.33 -16.32
C ASP A 133 -24.06 14.30 -16.54
N TRP A 134 -22.96 13.77 -17.08
CA TRP A 134 -21.76 14.55 -17.38
C TRP A 134 -21.90 15.50 -18.57
N SER A 135 -23.00 15.41 -19.33
CA SER A 135 -23.31 16.38 -20.40
C SER A 135 -24.07 17.60 -19.87
N ASN A 136 -24.60 17.53 -18.65
CA ASN A 136 -25.35 18.60 -18.01
C ASN A 136 -24.48 19.37 -16.99
N ASN A 137 -24.09 20.58 -17.38
CA ASN A 137 -23.28 21.48 -16.55
C ASN A 137 -24.08 22.19 -15.44
N ASP A 138 -25.41 22.16 -15.50
CA ASP A 138 -26.28 22.75 -14.47
C ASP A 138 -26.63 21.72 -13.37
N GLN A 139 -26.31 20.44 -13.59
CA GLN A 139 -26.52 19.38 -12.62
C GLN A 139 -25.36 19.33 -11.62
N ASN A 140 -25.63 19.75 -10.39
CA ASN A 140 -24.73 19.53 -9.26
C ASN A 140 -24.61 18.03 -8.97
N LYS A 141 -23.37 17.57 -8.80
CA LYS A 141 -23.01 16.20 -8.43
C LYS A 141 -22.26 16.31 -7.11
N TRP A 142 -22.91 15.88 -6.04
CA TRP A 142 -22.39 16.05 -4.69
C TRP A 142 -21.50 14.88 -4.31
N THR A 143 -20.32 15.14 -3.76
CA THR A 143 -19.38 14.11 -3.28
C THR A 143 -18.78 14.51 -1.94
N VAL A 144 -18.23 13.53 -1.23
CA VAL A 144 -17.53 13.75 0.05
C VAL A 144 -16.03 13.70 -0.17
N TYR A 145 -15.31 14.56 0.55
CA TYR A 145 -13.86 14.49 0.71
C TYR A 145 -13.49 14.72 2.17
N TYR A 146 -12.26 14.34 2.55
CA TYR A 146 -11.75 14.57 3.89
C TYR A 146 -10.77 15.74 3.90
N ASN A 147 -11.01 16.70 4.78
CA ASN A 147 -10.10 17.81 5.02
C ASN A 147 -9.11 17.45 6.14
N HIS A 148 -7.84 17.22 5.79
CA HIS A 148 -6.81 16.86 6.77
C HIS A 148 -6.40 18.01 7.71
N ASN A 149 -6.64 19.27 7.33
CA ASN A 149 -6.36 20.41 8.20
C ASN A 149 -7.38 20.48 9.35
N ASP A 150 -8.66 20.39 8.99
CA ASP A 150 -9.78 20.56 9.92
C ASP A 150 -10.26 19.22 10.52
N LYS A 151 -9.70 18.10 10.02
CA LYS A 151 -10.01 16.72 10.42
C LYS A 151 -11.50 16.38 10.31
N GLU A 152 -12.12 16.76 9.20
CA GLU A 152 -13.55 16.59 8.99
C GLU A 152 -13.93 16.16 7.57
N LEU A 153 -15.10 15.52 7.46
CA LEU A 153 -15.73 15.20 6.18
C LEU A 153 -16.46 16.43 5.65
N LEU A 154 -16.11 16.85 4.45
CA LEU A 154 -16.72 17.98 3.75
C LEU A 154 -17.42 17.51 2.49
N ILE A 155 -18.41 18.31 2.06
CA ILE A 155 -19.21 18.05 0.87
C ILE A 155 -18.80 19.06 -0.20
N GLU A 156 -18.49 18.56 -1.40
CA GLU A 156 -18.26 19.37 -2.60
C GLU A 156 -19.40 19.15 -3.60
N ALA A 157 -19.80 20.21 -4.31
CA ALA A 157 -20.56 20.09 -5.55
C ALA A 157 -19.63 20.29 -6.75
N THR A 158 -19.70 19.38 -7.71
CA THR A 158 -19.04 19.52 -9.01
C THR A 158 -20.07 19.42 -10.13
N ALA A 159 -19.88 20.22 -11.19
CA ALA A 159 -20.71 20.18 -12.38
C ALA A 159 -20.09 19.33 -13.50
N PHE A 160 -18.77 19.44 -13.69
CA PHE A 160 -18.06 18.88 -14.85
C PHE A 160 -16.76 18.13 -14.49
N LEU A 161 -16.35 18.12 -13.22
CA LEU A 161 -15.18 17.35 -12.77
C LEU A 161 -15.63 15.97 -12.30
N GLN A 162 -15.14 14.93 -12.98
CA GLN A 162 -15.31 13.54 -12.57
C GLN A 162 -14.08 13.07 -11.80
N TYR A 163 -14.30 12.65 -10.55
CA TYR A 163 -13.35 11.96 -9.70
C TYR A 163 -13.68 10.48 -9.78
N PRO A 164 -12.86 9.65 -10.47
CA PRO A 164 -13.22 8.27 -10.80
C PRO A 164 -13.55 7.38 -9.58
N SER A 165 -12.97 7.71 -8.43
CA SER A 165 -13.20 6.95 -7.20
C SER A 165 -14.42 7.43 -6.42
N ALA A 166 -14.95 8.64 -6.68
CA ALA A 166 -15.99 9.30 -5.88
C ALA A 166 -17.36 8.62 -5.98
N ILE A 167 -18.12 8.69 -4.89
CA ILE A 167 -19.53 8.33 -4.85
C ILE A 167 -20.34 9.62 -4.92
N TYR A 168 -21.15 9.73 -5.96
CA TYR A 168 -21.93 10.93 -6.23
C TYR A 168 -23.36 10.83 -5.72
N PHE A 169 -23.91 11.96 -5.30
CA PHE A 169 -25.29 12.12 -4.85
C PHE A 169 -25.99 13.24 -5.64
N ASP A 170 -27.30 13.09 -5.79
CA ASP A 170 -28.17 14.00 -6.54
C ASP A 170 -28.46 15.31 -5.78
N THR A 171 -28.44 15.25 -4.45
CA THR A 171 -28.88 16.32 -3.56
C THR A 171 -27.95 16.46 -2.37
N TYR A 172 -27.83 17.68 -1.86
CA TYR A 172 -27.06 17.97 -0.66
C TYR A 172 -27.61 17.25 0.59
N ASP A 173 -28.93 17.10 0.68
CA ASP A 173 -29.56 16.43 1.82
C ASP A 173 -29.31 14.92 1.84
N SER A 174 -29.25 14.24 0.67
CA SER A 174 -28.98 12.80 0.61
C SER A 174 -27.54 12.48 1.02
N ILE A 175 -26.56 13.24 0.55
CA ILE A 175 -25.16 13.07 0.96
C ILE A 175 -24.93 13.42 2.43
N LYS A 176 -25.57 14.48 2.94
CA LYS A 176 -25.50 14.85 4.35
C LYS A 176 -26.09 13.77 5.26
N LYS A 177 -27.18 13.14 4.83
CA LYS A 177 -27.78 11.98 5.53
C LYS A 177 -26.85 10.78 5.50
N SER A 178 -26.20 10.49 4.37
CA SER A 178 -25.20 9.43 4.25
C SER A 178 -24.03 9.64 5.22
N ILE A 179 -23.42 10.84 5.25
CA ILE A 179 -22.35 11.17 6.21
C ILE A 179 -22.80 10.95 7.65
N LYS A 180 -24.02 11.37 8.00
CA LYS A 180 -24.55 11.21 9.36
C LYS A 180 -24.71 9.74 9.75
N ASN A 181 -25.22 8.91 8.85
CA ASN A 181 -25.54 7.52 9.12
C ASN A 181 -24.32 6.59 9.02
N HIS A 182 -23.39 6.92 8.11
CA HIS A 182 -22.29 6.06 7.69
C HIS A 182 -20.92 6.76 7.80
N LYS A 183 -20.74 7.59 8.83
CA LYS A 183 -19.50 8.35 9.04
C LYS A 183 -18.26 7.45 9.07
N LYS A 184 -18.34 6.30 9.75
CA LYS A 184 -17.22 5.34 9.86
C LYS A 184 -16.85 4.81 8.47
N GLU A 185 -17.84 4.40 7.70
CA GLU A 185 -17.66 3.88 6.34
C GLU A 185 -17.07 4.95 5.41
N TRP A 186 -17.49 6.22 5.54
CA TRP A 186 -16.86 7.33 4.81
C TRP A 186 -15.37 7.48 5.12
N LEU A 187 -14.98 7.39 6.40
CA LEU A 187 -13.57 7.46 6.81
C LEU A 187 -12.76 6.29 6.25
N VAL A 188 -13.30 5.06 6.35
CA VAL A 188 -12.67 3.85 5.81
C VAL A 188 -12.53 3.93 4.28
N TYR A 189 -13.58 4.37 3.58
CA TYR A 189 -13.58 4.52 2.13
C TYR A 189 -12.51 5.51 1.66
N LEU A 190 -12.36 6.64 2.37
CA LEU A 190 -11.34 7.66 2.12
C LEU A 190 -9.96 7.30 2.68
N ASN A 191 -9.81 6.11 3.28
CA ASN A 191 -8.57 5.62 3.87
C ASN A 191 -7.98 6.60 4.91
N VAL A 192 -8.85 7.17 5.74
CA VAL A 192 -8.48 8.04 6.86
C VAL A 192 -8.35 7.18 8.11
N GLU A 193 -7.14 7.08 8.65
CA GLU A 193 -6.91 6.45 9.95
C GLU A 193 -7.44 7.37 11.06
N ASP A 194 -8.13 6.80 12.05
CA ASP A 194 -8.57 7.53 13.25
C ASP A 194 -7.33 8.21 13.88
N CYS A 195 -7.29 9.55 13.80
CA CYS A 195 -6.18 10.39 14.25
C CYS A 195 -6.11 10.54 15.77
#